data_AF-A0A9J7H2E7-F1
#
_entry.id   AF-A0A9J7H2E7-F1
#
_cell.length_a   1.000
_cell.length_b   1.000
_cell.length_c   1.000
_cell.angle_alpha   90.00
_cell.angle_beta   90.00
_cell.angle_gamma   90.00
#
_symmetry.space_group_name_H-M   'P 1'
#
loop_
_entity.id
_entity.type
_entity.pdbx_description
1 polymer ?
#
loop_
_entity_poly.entity_id
_entity_poly.type
_entity_poly.pdbx_seq_one_letter_code
_entity_poly.pdbx_strand_id
1 'polypeptide(L)'
;MLLLCHILAVTILQILIFSENWAFAKNINFYNVRPPLDPTPFPNSFKCFTCENAGDNYNCNRWAEDKWCPQDTQYCLTVHHFTSHGRSTSITKKCASKNECHFVGCRHSRDSEHTECRSCCEGMICNVELPTNHTNAVFAVMHAQRTSGSSVPTLYLPVLAWLFVLLLL
;
A
#
# COMPACT_ATOMS: atom_id res chain seq x y z
N MET A 1 53.60 8.89 21.06
CA MET A 1 53.87 8.41 19.68
C MET A 1 53.14 7.11 19.37
N LEU A 2 53.27 6.06 20.20
CA LEU A 2 52.59 4.76 19.97
C LEU A 2 51.05 4.87 19.91
N LEU A 3 50.44 5.63 20.83
CA LEU A 3 48.99 5.84 20.89
C LEU A 3 48.43 6.53 19.63
N LEU A 4 49.17 7.52 19.12
CA LEU A 4 48.79 8.26 17.90
C LEU A 4 48.83 7.34 16.67
N CYS A 5 49.83 6.47 16.57
CA CYS A 5 49.91 5.47 15.51
C CYS A 5 48.76 4.45 15.57
N HIS A 6 48.35 4.04 16.77
CA HIS A 6 47.21 3.13 16.93
C HIS A 6 45.88 3.77 16.52
N ILE A 7 45.66 5.04 16.89
CA ILE A 7 44.46 5.79 16.49
C ILE A 7 44.42 5.96 14.96
N LEU A 8 45.56 6.28 14.33
CA LEU A 8 45.65 6.38 12.87
C LEU A 8 45.39 5.03 12.18
N ALA A 9 45.91 3.93 12.72
CA ALA A 9 45.67 2.60 12.14
C ALA A 9 44.19 2.19 12.22
N VAL A 10 43.53 2.45 13.36
CA VAL A 10 42.10 2.13 13.56
C VAL A 10 41.22 2.98 12.64
N THR A 11 41.52 4.28 12.50
CA THR A 11 40.76 5.17 11.61
C THR A 11 40.91 4.78 10.14
N ILE A 12 42.12 4.41 9.69
CA ILE A 12 42.34 3.91 8.33
C ILE A 12 41.55 2.61 8.09
N LEU A 13 41.57 1.67 9.03
CA LEU A 13 40.84 0.41 8.90
C LEU A 13 39.32 0.64 8.83
N GLN A 14 38.78 1.55 9.65
CA GLN A 14 37.37 1.93 9.59
C GLN A 14 37.01 2.56 8.24
N ILE A 15 37.84 3.46 7.71
CA ILE A 15 37.62 4.08 6.39
C ILE A 15 37.57 3.02 5.30
N LEU A 16 38.46 2.03 5.32
CA LEU A 16 38.50 0.95 4.33
C LEU A 16 37.23 0.10 4.38
N ILE A 17 36.80 -0.33 5.57
CA ILE A 17 35.58 -1.15 5.77
C ILE A 17 34.31 -0.39 5.33
N PHE A 18 34.21 0.91 5.65
CA PHE A 18 33.11 1.74 5.18
C PHE A 18 33.16 2.00 3.66
N SER A 19 34.36 2.02 3.05
CA SER A 19 34.52 2.19 1.60
C SER A 19 34.09 0.95 0.80
N GLU A 20 34.36 -0.27 1.30
CA GLU A 20 33.96 -1.51 0.62
C GLU A 20 32.45 -1.70 0.62
N ASN A 21 31.78 -1.39 1.74
CA ASN A 21 30.31 -1.39 1.82
C ASN A 21 29.66 -0.36 0.88
N TRP A 22 30.36 0.74 0.56
CA TRP A 22 29.89 1.71 -0.43
C TRP A 22 30.08 1.23 -1.88
N ALA A 23 31.16 0.51 -2.15
CA ALA A 23 31.50 0.04 -3.49
C ALA A 23 30.57 -1.09 -3.99
N PHE A 24 30.09 -1.96 -3.11
CA PHE A 24 29.23 -3.09 -3.51
C PHE A 24 27.73 -2.76 -3.63
N ALA A 25 27.26 -1.64 -3.10
CA ALA A 25 25.85 -1.26 -3.16
C ALA A 25 25.46 -0.38 -4.36
N LYS A 26 26.42 -0.03 -5.24
CA LYS A 26 26.24 1.07 -6.22
C LYS A 26 26.11 0.68 -7.69
N ASN A 27 26.08 -0.60 -8.03
CA ASN A 27 26.05 -1.03 -9.44
C ASN A 27 24.79 -1.82 -9.85
N ILE A 28 23.66 -1.54 -9.20
CA ILE A 28 22.36 -1.76 -9.85
C ILE A 28 22.00 -0.43 -10.49
N ASN A 29 22.06 -0.37 -11.83
CA ASN A 29 21.59 0.81 -12.57
C ASN A 29 20.06 0.82 -12.55
N PHE A 30 19.49 1.24 -11.42
CA PHE A 30 18.04 1.45 -11.26
C PHE A 30 17.46 2.46 -12.27
N TYR A 31 18.30 3.27 -12.92
CA TYR A 31 17.86 4.23 -13.95
C TYR A 31 17.67 3.58 -15.33
N ASN A 32 18.28 2.41 -15.57
CA ASN A 32 18.09 1.62 -16.79
C ASN A 32 17.06 0.48 -16.62
N VAL A 33 16.65 0.19 -15.38
CA VAL A 33 15.39 -0.50 -15.15
C VAL A 33 14.30 0.55 -15.34
N ARG A 34 13.84 0.72 -16.57
CA ARG A 34 12.53 1.34 -16.80
C ARG A 34 11.51 0.25 -16.46
N PRO A 35 10.93 0.20 -15.24
CA PRO A 35 9.69 -0.56 -15.10
C PRO A 35 8.77 -0.06 -16.21
N PRO A 36 7.95 -0.91 -16.85
CA PRO A 36 6.95 -0.41 -17.76
C PRO A 36 6.25 0.73 -17.02
N LEU A 37 6.43 1.95 -17.55
CA LEU A 37 5.43 2.97 -17.32
C LEU A 37 4.22 2.28 -17.92
N ASP A 38 3.34 1.73 -17.10
CA ASP A 38 1.95 1.72 -17.48
C ASP A 38 1.55 3.18 -17.25
N PRO A 39 1.71 4.10 -18.23
CA PRO A 39 0.96 5.32 -18.15
C PRO A 39 -0.47 4.86 -17.95
N THR A 40 -1.09 5.31 -16.87
CA THR A 40 -2.52 5.17 -16.60
C THR A 40 -3.25 5.17 -17.95
N PRO A 41 -3.99 4.11 -18.32
CA PRO A 41 -4.50 3.93 -19.69
C PRO A 41 -5.41 5.08 -20.13
N PHE A 42 -5.93 5.85 -19.18
CA PHE A 42 -6.68 7.08 -19.39
C PHE A 42 -6.55 7.99 -18.16
N PRO A 43 -6.86 9.31 -18.29
CA PRO A 43 -6.84 10.23 -17.15
C PRO A 43 -7.76 9.77 -16.01
N ASN A 44 -7.28 9.87 -14.78
CA ASN A 44 -7.99 9.41 -13.57
C ASN A 44 -8.30 7.90 -13.56
N SER A 45 -7.58 7.08 -14.34
CA SER A 45 -7.71 5.62 -14.19
C SER A 45 -7.33 5.19 -12.78
N PHE A 46 -8.06 4.21 -12.26
CA PHE A 46 -7.87 3.66 -10.93
C PHE A 46 -7.88 2.13 -11.01
N LYS A 47 -7.52 1.50 -9.90
CA LYS A 47 -7.54 0.04 -9.73
C LYS A 47 -8.41 -0.29 -8.53
N CYS A 48 -8.97 -1.48 -8.51
CA CYS A 48 -9.66 -2.06 -7.36
C CYS A 48 -9.09 -3.46 -7.13
N PHE A 49 -9.22 -3.99 -5.92
CA PHE A 49 -9.15 -5.45 -5.78
C PHE A 49 -10.31 -6.07 -6.56
N THR A 50 -10.01 -7.10 -7.36
CA THR A 50 -11.02 -7.84 -8.13
C THR A 50 -10.89 -9.34 -7.87
N CYS A 51 -12.00 -9.97 -7.49
CA CYS A 51 -12.08 -11.40 -7.24
C CYS A 51 -13.56 -11.83 -7.30
N GLU A 52 -13.80 -13.09 -7.62
CA GLU A 52 -15.15 -13.66 -7.69
C GLU A 52 -15.22 -14.88 -6.77
N ASN A 53 -16.22 -14.91 -5.89
CA ASN A 53 -16.47 -16.01 -4.96
C ASN A 53 -15.25 -16.48 -4.13
N ALA A 54 -14.41 -15.53 -3.69
CA ALA A 54 -13.27 -15.84 -2.85
C ALA A 54 -13.72 -16.27 -1.43
N GLY A 55 -13.03 -17.24 -0.85
CA GLY A 55 -13.36 -17.76 0.49
C GLY A 55 -13.00 -16.82 1.64
N ASP A 56 -12.01 -15.94 1.45
CA ASP A 56 -11.53 -14.99 2.46
C ASP A 56 -10.90 -13.73 1.83
N ASN A 57 -10.76 -12.68 2.64
CA ASN A 57 -10.25 -11.37 2.18
C ASN A 57 -8.78 -11.45 1.75
N TYR A 58 -7.99 -12.25 2.45
CA TYR A 58 -6.56 -12.34 2.23
C TYR A 58 -6.28 -12.91 0.84
N ASN A 59 -6.88 -14.05 0.51
CA ASN A 59 -6.74 -14.69 -0.79
C ASN A 59 -7.30 -13.80 -1.91
N CYS A 60 -8.45 -13.15 -1.70
CA CYS A 60 -8.99 -12.19 -2.67
C CYS A 60 -7.97 -11.07 -2.99
N ASN A 61 -7.41 -10.43 -1.97
CA ASN A 61 -6.46 -9.33 -2.17
C ASN A 61 -5.10 -9.81 -2.70
N ARG A 62 -4.64 -10.99 -2.26
CA ARG A 62 -3.33 -11.56 -2.59
C ARG A 62 -3.23 -11.97 -4.06
N TRP A 63 -4.31 -12.50 -4.62
CA TRP A 63 -4.36 -13.06 -5.97
C TRP A 63 -5.14 -12.19 -6.96
N ALA A 64 -5.58 -11.00 -6.54
CA ALA A 64 -6.20 -10.04 -7.43
C ALA A 64 -5.23 -9.68 -8.56
N GLU A 65 -5.75 -9.68 -9.79
CA GLU A 65 -5.00 -9.23 -10.96
C GLU A 65 -4.66 -7.73 -10.84
N ASP A 66 -3.43 -7.37 -11.19
CA ASP A 66 -2.99 -5.98 -11.23
C ASP A 66 -3.45 -5.26 -12.50
N LYS A 67 -4.77 -5.12 -12.68
CA LYS A 67 -5.38 -4.52 -13.87
C LYS A 67 -6.08 -3.20 -13.56
N TRP A 68 -6.11 -2.32 -14.56
CA TRP A 68 -6.86 -1.07 -14.52
C TRP A 68 -8.37 -1.31 -14.63
N CYS A 69 -9.16 -0.50 -13.94
CA CYS A 69 -10.61 -0.52 -14.08
C CYS A 69 -11.04 0.01 -15.47
N PRO A 70 -12.17 -0.49 -16.01
CA PRO A 70 -12.77 0.04 -17.24
C PRO A 70 -13.19 1.52 -17.14
N GLN A 71 -13.23 2.24 -18.27
CA GLN A 71 -13.55 3.68 -18.32
C GLN A 71 -14.98 4.04 -17.86
N ASP A 72 -15.91 3.08 -17.93
CA ASP A 72 -17.31 3.24 -17.54
C ASP A 72 -17.55 3.02 -16.02
N THR A 73 -16.49 2.75 -15.27
CA THR A 73 -16.54 2.55 -13.81
C THR A 73 -15.90 3.72 -13.07
N GLN A 74 -16.36 3.99 -11.85
CA GLN A 74 -15.84 5.08 -11.00
C GLN A 74 -15.55 4.64 -9.56
N TYR A 75 -16.00 3.45 -9.17
CA TYR A 75 -15.98 2.98 -7.79
C TYR A 75 -15.46 1.54 -7.70
N CYS A 76 -15.04 1.16 -6.51
CA CYS A 76 -14.80 -0.24 -6.16
C CYS A 76 -15.99 -0.75 -5.34
N LEU A 77 -16.61 -1.84 -5.79
CA LEU A 77 -17.67 -2.55 -5.07
C LEU A 77 -17.08 -3.77 -4.36
N THR A 78 -17.51 -3.98 -3.12
CA THR A 78 -17.29 -5.22 -2.36
C THR A 78 -18.64 -5.79 -1.93
N VAL A 79 -18.87 -7.06 -2.24
CA VAL A 79 -19.97 -7.87 -1.74
C VAL A 79 -19.39 -8.96 -0.85
N HIS A 80 -19.86 -9.04 0.39
CA HIS A 80 -19.42 -10.00 1.37
C HIS A 80 -20.60 -10.81 1.88
N HIS A 81 -20.54 -12.12 1.64
CA HIS A 81 -21.42 -13.11 2.25
C HIS A 81 -20.70 -13.76 3.41
N PHE A 82 -21.37 -13.82 4.56
CA PHE A 82 -20.82 -14.42 5.77
C PHE A 82 -21.91 -15.01 6.65
N THR A 83 -21.52 -15.94 7.52
CA THR A 83 -22.43 -16.54 8.49
C THR A 83 -22.74 -15.58 9.65
N SER A 84 -23.76 -15.89 10.43
CA SER A 84 -24.10 -15.22 11.71
C SER A 84 -22.90 -15.07 12.66
N HIS A 85 -21.93 -15.99 12.59
CA HIS A 85 -20.71 -16.00 13.41
C HIS A 85 -19.56 -15.18 12.81
N GLY A 86 -19.78 -14.48 11.69
CA GLY A 86 -18.78 -13.65 11.03
C GLY A 86 -17.82 -14.38 10.08
N ARG A 87 -18.04 -15.68 9.83
CA ARG A 87 -17.20 -16.45 8.90
C ARG A 87 -17.57 -16.12 7.46
N SER A 88 -16.62 -15.63 6.66
CA SER A 88 -16.81 -15.42 5.22
C SER A 88 -17.19 -16.73 4.52
N THR A 89 -18.21 -16.64 3.67
CA THR A 89 -18.64 -17.74 2.79
C THR A 89 -18.34 -17.43 1.33
N SER A 90 -18.45 -16.16 0.93
CA SER A 90 -18.08 -15.70 -0.40
C SER A 90 -17.77 -14.20 -0.37
N ILE A 91 -16.74 -13.80 -1.09
CA ILE A 91 -16.34 -12.41 -1.28
C ILE A 91 -16.22 -12.17 -2.78
N THR A 92 -16.88 -11.11 -3.24
CA THR A 92 -16.74 -10.61 -4.61
C THR A 92 -16.34 -9.15 -4.55
N LYS A 93 -15.25 -8.82 -5.24
CA LYS A 93 -14.77 -7.45 -5.40
C LYS A 93 -14.66 -7.12 -6.88
N LYS A 94 -15.09 -5.93 -7.29
CA LYS A 94 -15.01 -5.51 -8.69
C LYS A 94 -15.01 -3.99 -8.85
N CYS A 95 -14.53 -3.51 -9.99
CA CYS A 95 -14.80 -2.16 -10.45
C CYS A 95 -16.31 -2.03 -10.72
N ALA A 96 -16.89 -0.88 -10.39
CA ALA A 96 -18.33 -0.66 -10.45
C ALA A 96 -18.67 0.74 -10.96
N SER A 97 -19.79 0.81 -11.68
CA SER A 97 -20.44 2.05 -12.06
C SER A 97 -21.22 2.63 -10.88
N LYS A 98 -21.59 3.92 -10.98
CA LYS A 98 -22.49 4.56 -9.99
C LYS A 98 -23.79 3.78 -9.77
N ASN A 99 -24.38 3.25 -10.84
CA ASN A 99 -25.66 2.53 -10.77
C ASN A 99 -25.58 1.27 -9.90
N GLU A 100 -24.47 0.54 -10.00
CA GLU A 100 -24.23 -0.66 -9.19
C GLU A 100 -24.01 -0.35 -7.71
N CYS A 101 -23.58 0.87 -7.38
CA CYS A 101 -23.37 1.35 -6.02
C CYS A 101 -24.61 1.99 -5.36
N HIS A 102 -25.77 1.99 -6.01
CA HIS A 102 -27.00 2.52 -5.39
C HIS A 102 -27.48 1.71 -4.18
N PHE A 103 -27.21 0.40 -4.17
CA PHE A 103 -27.70 -0.53 -3.14
C PHE A 103 -26.56 -1.02 -2.25
N VAL A 104 -26.04 -0.11 -1.42
CA VAL A 104 -25.14 -0.43 -0.30
C VAL A 104 -25.94 -0.78 0.96
N GLY A 105 -25.31 -1.47 1.90
CA GLY A 105 -25.93 -1.89 3.15
C GLY A 105 -25.85 -3.40 3.35
N CYS A 106 -26.42 -3.86 4.47
CA CYS A 106 -26.50 -5.28 4.78
C CYS A 106 -27.93 -5.78 4.70
N ARG A 107 -28.09 -7.01 4.22
CA ARG A 107 -29.35 -7.74 4.22
C ARG A 107 -29.12 -9.10 4.84
N HIS A 108 -29.87 -9.37 5.90
CA HIS A 108 -29.94 -10.71 6.47
C HIS A 108 -30.93 -11.55 5.66
N SER A 109 -30.51 -12.76 5.29
CA SER A 109 -31.42 -13.73 4.71
C SER A 109 -32.36 -14.24 5.79
N ARG A 110 -33.68 -14.23 5.56
CA ARG A 110 -34.65 -14.70 6.57
C ARG A 110 -34.64 -16.23 6.73
N ASP A 111 -34.20 -16.93 5.69
CA ASP A 111 -34.26 -18.39 5.59
C ASP A 111 -32.89 -19.07 5.77
N SER A 112 -31.82 -18.29 5.93
CA SER A 112 -30.47 -18.82 6.14
C SER A 112 -29.71 -17.97 7.15
N GLU A 113 -28.81 -18.59 7.92
CA GLU A 113 -27.94 -17.86 8.87
C GLU A 113 -26.86 -17.01 8.17
N HIS A 114 -27.14 -16.49 6.98
CA HIS A 114 -26.19 -15.76 6.16
C HIS A 114 -26.61 -14.31 6.00
N THR A 115 -25.60 -13.44 6.04
CA THR A 115 -25.74 -12.01 5.82
C THR A 115 -24.97 -11.63 4.58
N GLU A 116 -25.60 -10.81 3.73
CA GLU A 116 -24.95 -10.15 2.61
C GLU A 116 -24.73 -8.69 2.98
N CYS A 117 -23.49 -8.22 2.90
CA CYS A 117 -23.17 -6.80 3.02
C CYS A 117 -22.52 -6.29 1.74
N ARG A 118 -22.93 -5.09 1.31
CA ARG A 118 -22.42 -4.40 0.11
C ARG A 118 -21.86 -3.03 0.50
N SER A 119 -20.64 -2.72 0.07
CA SER A 119 -20.04 -1.39 0.18
C SER A 119 -19.45 -0.95 -1.14
N CYS A 120 -19.46 0.37 -1.37
CA CYS A 120 -18.73 0.99 -2.46
C CYS A 120 -17.77 2.04 -1.92
N CYS A 121 -16.63 2.20 -2.57
CA CYS A 121 -15.70 3.27 -2.28
C CYS A 121 -15.14 3.91 -3.55
N GLU A 122 -14.76 5.18 -3.44
CA GLU A 122 -14.05 5.91 -4.49
C GLU A 122 -12.55 5.98 -4.16
N GLY A 123 -11.69 5.67 -5.14
CA GLY A 123 -10.24 5.79 -5.00
C GLY A 123 -9.47 4.56 -5.48
N MET A 124 -8.15 4.73 -5.63
CA MET A 124 -7.24 3.66 -6.04
C MET A 124 -7.11 2.62 -4.93
N ILE A 125 -7.52 1.38 -5.22
CA ILE A 125 -7.43 0.21 -4.33
C ILE A 125 -8.10 0.51 -2.97
N CYS A 126 -9.23 1.22 -2.98
CA CYS A 126 -9.92 1.63 -1.74
C CYS A 126 -10.62 0.46 -1.03
N ASN A 127 -10.93 -0.63 -1.74
CA ASN A 127 -11.73 -1.75 -1.26
C ASN A 127 -10.90 -2.85 -0.58
N VAL A 128 -9.92 -2.47 0.23
CA VAL A 128 -9.03 -3.42 0.93
C VAL A 128 -9.82 -4.26 1.94
N GLU A 129 -10.69 -3.61 2.70
CA GLU A 129 -11.47 -4.21 3.78
C GLU A 129 -12.84 -4.74 3.31
N LEU A 130 -13.44 -5.61 4.13
CA LEU A 130 -14.77 -6.15 3.89
C LEU A 130 -15.85 -5.39 4.67
N PRO A 131 -17.04 -5.18 4.08
CA PRO A 131 -18.21 -4.77 4.83
C PRO A 131 -18.73 -5.93 5.67
N THR A 132 -19.08 -5.67 6.92
CA THR A 132 -19.51 -6.68 7.91
C THR A 132 -20.76 -6.25 8.67
N ASN A 133 -21.14 -4.98 8.60
CA ASN A 133 -22.32 -4.45 9.26
C ASN A 133 -22.82 -3.18 8.53
N HIS A 134 -23.93 -2.60 9.00
CA HIS A 134 -24.50 -1.39 8.38
C HIS A 134 -23.62 -0.13 8.51
N THR A 135 -22.63 -0.13 9.40
CA THR A 135 -21.75 1.04 9.59
C THR A 135 -20.62 1.11 8.56
N ASN A 136 -20.15 -0.03 8.07
CA ASN A 136 -19.10 -0.10 7.03
C ASN A 136 -19.63 -0.57 5.66
N ALA A 137 -20.84 -1.13 5.59
CA ALA A 137 -21.57 -1.40 4.35
C ALA A 137 -22.21 -0.11 3.79
N VAL A 138 -21.36 0.86 3.44
CA VAL A 138 -21.78 2.19 3.01
C VAL A 138 -21.15 2.55 1.67
N PHE A 139 -21.57 3.68 1.10
CA PHE A 139 -20.87 4.30 -0.01
C PHE A 139 -19.91 5.37 0.53
N ALA A 140 -18.62 5.03 0.57
CA ALA A 140 -17.55 5.90 1.05
C ALA A 140 -16.89 6.67 -0.12
N VAL A 141 -17.15 7.98 -0.20
CA VAL A 141 -16.47 8.87 -1.14
C VAL A 141 -15.26 9.48 -0.43
N MET A 142 -14.06 9.03 -0.76
CA MET A 142 -12.82 9.63 -0.28
C MET A 142 -12.41 10.74 -1.25
N HIS A 143 -12.52 12.01 -0.83
CA HIS A 143 -11.91 13.09 -1.60
C HIS A 143 -10.40 12.93 -1.53
N ALA A 144 -9.77 12.73 -2.69
CA ALA A 144 -8.32 12.62 -2.81
C ALA A 144 -7.67 13.94 -2.37
N GLN A 145 -7.39 14.07 -1.08
CA GLN A 145 -6.49 15.09 -0.58
C GLN A 145 -5.09 14.67 -1.03
N ARG A 146 -4.67 15.20 -2.19
CA ARG A 146 -3.32 15.04 -2.72
C ARG A 146 -2.34 15.65 -1.73
N THR A 147 -1.97 14.92 -0.67
CA THR A 147 -0.87 15.29 0.19
C THR A 147 0.41 14.97 -0.57
N SER A 148 0.91 15.96 -1.31
CA SER A 148 2.30 16.01 -1.74
C SER A 148 3.16 15.74 -0.51
N GLY A 149 3.94 14.66 -0.53
CA GLY A 149 4.75 14.23 0.61
C GLY A 149 5.56 15.39 1.17
N SER A 150 5.29 15.75 2.43
CA SER A 150 6.13 16.68 3.17
C SER A 150 7.49 16.03 3.34
N SER A 151 8.50 16.57 2.65
CA SER A 151 9.90 16.22 2.84
C SER A 151 10.31 16.60 4.26
N VAL A 152 10.34 15.63 5.17
CA VAL A 152 10.96 15.80 6.49
C VAL A 152 12.45 16.05 6.27
N PRO A 153 13.05 17.13 6.81
CA PRO A 153 14.48 17.35 6.70
C PRO A 153 15.21 16.29 7.53
N THR A 154 15.89 15.37 6.84
CA THR A 154 16.80 14.40 7.45
C THR A 154 17.94 15.17 8.13
N LEU A 155 18.04 15.08 9.46
CA LEU A 155 19.16 15.65 10.20
C LEU A 155 20.45 14.95 9.77
N TYR A 156 21.40 15.71 9.21
CA TYR A 156 22.67 15.19 8.74
C TYR A 156 23.57 14.76 9.92
N LEU A 157 23.58 13.46 10.22
CA LEU A 157 24.51 12.77 11.12
C LEU A 157 26.01 13.15 11.01
N PRO A 158 26.59 13.50 9.83
CA PRO A 158 28.00 13.91 9.78
C PRO A 158 28.30 15.21 10.55
N VAL A 159 27.31 16.09 10.76
CA VAL A 159 27.49 17.34 11.53
C VAL A 159 27.70 17.05 13.02
N LEU A 160 27.01 16.04 13.57
CA LEU A 160 27.18 15.62 14.96
C LEU A 160 28.53 14.92 15.20
N ALA A 161 29.01 14.16 14.22
CA ALA A 161 30.33 13.53 14.30
C ALA A 161 31.47 14.57 14.30
N TRP A 162 31.36 15.63 13.49
CA TRP A 162 32.34 16.73 13.49
C TRP A 162 32.36 17.50 14.81
N LEU A 163 31.20 17.75 15.43
CA LEU A 163 31.12 18.40 16.74
C LEU A 163 31.76 17.58 17.86
N PHE A 164 31.62 16.25 17.82
CA PHE A 164 32.25 15.37 18.81
C PHE A 164 33.77 15.34 18.70
N VAL A 165 34.32 15.39 17.48
CA VAL A 165 35.77 15.42 17.26
C VAL A 165 36.38 16.75 17.71
N LEU A 166 35.68 17.88 17.50
CA LEU A 166 36.10 19.19 17.99
C LEU A 166 36.09 19.30 19.52
N LEU A 167 35.23 18.55 20.20
CA LEU A 167 35.15 18.56 21.68
C LEU A 167 36.23 17.67 22.34
N LEU A 168 36.90 16.81 21.56
CA LEU A 168 37.92 15.87 22.02
C LEU A 168 39.36 16.32 21.69
N LEU A 169 39.51 17.49 21.06
CA LEU A 169 40.78 18.18 20.80
C LEU A 169 41.00 19.27 21.86
#